data_AF-A0A418ZQV8-F1
#
_entry.id   AF-A0A418ZQV8-F1
#
_cell.length_a   1.000
_cell.length_b   1.000
_cell.length_c   1.000
_cell.angle_alpha   90.00
_cell.angle_beta   90.00
_cell.angle_gamma   90.00
#
_symmetry.space_group_name_H-M   'P 1'
#
loop_
_entity.id
_entity.type
_entity.pdbx_description
1 polymer ?
#
loop_
_entity_poly.entity_id
_entity_poly.type
_entity_poly.pdbx_seq_one_letter_code
_entity_poly.pdbx_strand_id
1 'polypeptide(L)' 'MIELFFVTCLAADPAVCRDRSLLYTQDVGLMTCMMGAQTQLAAWAARHPDQRVARWQCRMAGLSDRTA' A
#
# COMPACT_ATOMS: atom_id res chain seq x y z
N MET A 1 9.70 -12.50 0.80
CA MET A 1 8.26 -12.18 0.74
C MET A 1 8.11 -10.75 0.24
N ILE A 2 7.18 -10.49 -0.68
CA ILE A 2 6.92 -9.15 -1.27
C ILE A 2 5.69 -8.54 -0.61
N GLU A 3 5.68 -7.22 -0.46
CA GLU A 3 4.51 -6.46 -0.02
C GLU A 3 4.20 -5.31 -0.98
N LEU A 4 2.91 -4.98 -1.08
CA LEU A 4 2.45 -3.69 -1.56
C LEU A 4 2.33 -2.75 -0.36
N PHE A 5 3.34 -1.89 -0.20
CA PHE A 5 3.32 -0.84 0.80
C PHE A 5 2.69 0.43 0.22
N PHE A 6 1.83 1.09 0.99
CA PHE A 6 1.22 2.35 0.57
C PHE A 6 0.84 3.21 1.77
N VAL A 7 0.76 4.51 1.53
CA VAL A 7 0.37 5.50 2.53
C VAL A 7 -1.02 6.00 2.19
N THR A 8 -1.89 6.02 3.19
CA THR A 8 -3.24 6.57 3.10
C THR A 8 -3.37 7.80 3.99
N CYS A 9 -3.93 8.90 3.50
CA CYS A 9 -4.25 10.07 4.31
C CYS A 9 -5.76 10.29 4.40
N LEU A 10 -6.25 10.90 5.47
CA LEU A 10 -7.68 11.22 5.60
C LEU A 10 -8.09 12.25 4.54
N ALA A 11 -9.24 12.03 3.91
CA ALA A 11 -9.79 12.93 2.91
C ALA A 11 -10.22 14.28 3.52
N ALA A 12 -10.68 14.27 4.77
CA ALA A 12 -11.07 15.46 5.53
C ALA A 12 -9.86 16.21 6.13
N ASP A 13 -8.75 15.51 6.37
CA ASP A 13 -7.52 16.08 6.91
C ASP A 13 -6.28 15.41 6.28
N PRO A 14 -5.76 15.97 5.16
CA PRO A 14 -4.63 15.39 4.45
C PRO A 14 -3.32 15.34 5.25
N ALA A 15 -3.22 16.01 6.40
CA ALA A 15 -2.05 15.92 7.28
C ALA A 15 -2.02 14.61 8.07
N VAL A 16 -3.16 13.93 8.23
CA VAL A 16 -3.28 12.69 8.98
C VAL A 16 -3.11 11.49 8.05
N CYS A 17 -1.89 10.95 8.01
CA CYS A 17 -1.52 9.81 7.17
C CYS A 17 -1.20 8.56 7.99
N ARG A 18 -1.39 7.39 7.37
CA ARG A 18 -1.08 6.08 7.93
C ARG A 18 -0.44 5.18 6.89
N ASP A 19 0.56 4.45 7.35
CA ASP A 19 1.23 3.41 6.59
C ASP A 19 0.38 2.14 6.55
N ARG A 20 0.34 1.51 5.38
CA ARG A 20 -0.39 0.28 5.09
C ARG A 20 0.51 -0.68 4.33
N SER A 21 0.31 -1.97 4.57
CA SER A 21 1.00 -3.03 3.85
C SER A 21 0.02 -4.16 3.52
N LEU A 22 0.13 -4.68 2.29
CA LEU A 22 -0.50 -5.92 1.87
C LEU A 22 0.61 -6.92 1.54
N LEU A 23 0.75 -7.94 2.39
CA LEU A 23 1.72 -9.01 2.23
C LEU A 23 1.23 -10.03 1.21
N TYR A 24 2.08 -10.35 0.24
CA TYR A 24 1.87 -11.47 -0.66
C TYR A 24 2.50 -12.71 -0.04
N THR A 25 1.67 -13.66 0.40
CA THR A 25 2.10 -14.90 1.08
C THR A 25 2.61 -15.97 0.12
N GLN A 26 2.27 -15.87 -1.16
CA GLN A 26 2.71 -16.75 -2.23
C GLN A 26 4.04 -16.22 -2.82
N ASP A 27 4.76 -17.03 -3.61
CA ASP A 27 5.96 -16.62 -4.36
C ASP A 27 5.63 -15.63 -5.50
N VAL A 28 5.07 -14.48 -5.12
CA VAL A 28 4.78 -13.35 -5.99
C VAL A 28 6.06 -12.55 -6.13
N GLY A 29 6.57 -12.49 -7.36
CA GLY A 29 7.69 -11.62 -7.70
C GLY A 29 7.30 -10.13 -7.73
N LEU A 30 8.30 -9.25 -7.69
CA LEU A 30 8.11 -7.80 -7.70
C LEU A 30 7.28 -7.32 -8.89
N MET A 31 7.50 -7.90 -10.08
CA MET A 31 6.76 -7.56 -11.31
C MET A 31 5.27 -7.88 -11.19
N THR A 32 4.92 -9.03 -10.62
CA THR A 32 3.53 -9.42 -10.41
C THR A 32 2.84 -8.49 -9.41
N CYS A 33 3.55 -8.08 -8.34
CA CYS A 33 3.04 -7.06 -7.43
C CYS A 33 2.76 -5.74 -8.16
N MET A 34 3.70 -5.25 -8.98
CA MET A 34 3.54 -3.98 -9.71
C MET A 34 2.34 -4.01 -10.67
N MET A 35 2.14 -5.12 -11.38
CA MET A 35 0.98 -5.30 -12.27
C MET A 35 -0.35 -5.36 -11.49
N GLY A 36 -0.36 -6.00 -10.31
CA GLY A 36 -1.55 -6.13 -9.47
C GLY A 36 -1.84 -4.94 -8.56
N ALA A 37 -0.87 -4.03 -8.35
CA ALA A 37 -0.96 -2.99 -7.34
C ALA A 37 -2.11 -2.02 -7.57
N GLN A 38 -2.31 -1.58 -8.82
CA GLN A 38 -3.39 -0.65 -9.17
C GLN A 38 -4.77 -1.21 -8.79
N THR A 39 -5.02 -2.49 -9.11
CA THR A 39 -6.28 -3.17 -8.76
C THR A 39 -6.48 -3.26 -7.26
N GLN A 40 -5.42 -3.58 -6.50
CA GLN A 40 -5.49 -3.66 -5.03
C GLN A 40 -5.76 -2.29 -4.40
N LEU A 41 -5.10 -1.22 -4.90
CA LEU A 41 -5.30 0.14 -4.41
C LEU A 41 -6.70 0.68 -4.77
N ALA A 42 -7.22 0.35 -5.95
CA ALA A 42 -8.59 0.68 -6.33
C ALA A 42 -9.61 0.00 -5.40
N ALA A 43 -9.43 -1.30 -5.12
CA ALA A 43 -10.26 -2.05 -4.19
C ALA A 43 -10.14 -1.53 -2.74
N TRP A 44 -8.97 -1.00 -2.37
CA TRP A 44 -8.79 -0.31 -1.10
C TRP A 44 -9.61 1.00 -1.06
N ALA A 45 -9.45 1.86 -2.06
CA ALA A 45 -10.13 3.15 -2.13
C ALA A 45 -11.65 3.01 -2.15
N ALA A 46 -12.18 1.99 -2.85
CA ALA A 46 -13.62 1.70 -2.86
C ALA A 46 -14.17 1.32 -1.48
N ARG A 47 -13.35 0.69 -0.62
CA ARG A 47 -13.74 0.30 0.75
C ARG A 47 -13.50 1.39 1.79
N HIS A 48 -12.68 2.39 1.49
CA HIS A 48 -12.28 3.46 2.41
C HIS A 48 -12.48 4.84 1.74
N PRO A 49 -13.72 5.28 1.52
CA PRO A 49 -14.02 6.53 0.82
C PRO A 49 -13.53 7.78 1.57
N ASP A 50 -13.29 7.65 2.88
CA ASP A 50 -12.73 8.67 3.77
C ASP A 50 -11.20 8.77 3.68
N GLN A 51 -10.54 7.89 2.93
CA GLN A 51 -9.08 7.82 2.81
C GLN A 51 -8.63 7.96 1.36
N ARG A 52 -7.46 8.58 1.19
CA ARG A 52 -6.82 8.76 -0.12
C ARG A 52 -5.44 8.12 -0.11
N VAL A 53 -5.12 7.37 -1.16
CA VAL A 53 -3.76 6.82 -1.35
C VAL A 53 -2.83 7.95 -1.80
N ALA A 54 -1.79 8.24 -1.02
CA ALA A 54 -0.83 9.31 -1.29
C ALA A 54 0.40 8.83 -2.07
N ARG A 55 0.92 7.64 -1.72
CA ARG A 55 2.04 6.98 -2.41
C ARG A 55 1.99 5.48 -2.20
N TRP A 56 2.61 4.72 -3.10
CA TRP A 56 2.69 3.26 -3.00
C TRP A 56 3.96 2.74 -3.67
N GLN A 57 4.39 1.54 -3.26
CA GLN A 57 5.50 0.81 -3.85
C GLN A 57 5.38 -0.68 -3.54
N CYS A 58 5.79 -1.51 -4.50
CA CYS A 58 6.08 -2.92 -4.21
C CYS A 58 7.52 -3.02 -3.66
N ARG A 59 7.70 -3.74 -2.55
CA ARG A 59 9.02 -3.91 -1.93
C ARG A 59 9.13 -5.26 -1.21
N MET A 60 10.33 -5.60 -0.76
CA MET A 60 10.51 -6.75 0.13
C MET A 60 9.83 -6.46 1.48
N ALA A 61 9.04 -7.42 1.96
CA ALA A 61 8.39 -7.35 3.26
C ALA A 61 9.44 -7.18 4.38
N GLY A 62 9.11 -6.38 5.39
CA GLY A 62 10.01 -6.09 6.52
C GLY A 62 10.93 -4.88 6.31
N LEU A 63 10.83 -4.18 5.17
CA LEU A 63 11.50 -2.89 4.95
C LEU A 63 10.80 -1.70 5.67
N SER A 64 9.63 -1.94 6.28
CA SER A 64 8.81 -0.94 6.98
C SER A 64 9.45 -0.34 8.23
N ASP A 65 10.52 -0.95 8.75
CA ASP A 65 11.09 -0.62 10.06
C ASP A 65 12.30 0.33 9.98
N ARG A 66 12.47 1.06 8.86
CA ARG A 66 13.59 1.99 8.64
C ARG A 66 13.18 3.34 8.12
N THR A 67 12.20 3.99 8.75
CA THR A 67 12.12 5.46 8.77
C THR A 67 11.16 5.87 9.90
N ALA A 68 11.73 6.08 11.09
CA ALA A 68 11.16 6.89 12.16
C ALA A 68 11.77 8.29 12.06
#